data_AF-A0ABD2ZBS1-F1
#
_entry.id   AF-A0ABD2ZBS1-F1
#
_cell.length_a   1.000
_cell.length_b   1.000
_cell.length_c   1.000
_cell.angle_alpha   90.00
_cell.angle_beta   90.00
_cell.angle_gamma   90.00
#
_symmetry.space_group_name_H-M   'P 1'
#
loop_
_entity.id
_entity.type
_entity.pdbx_description
1 polymer ?
#
loop_
_entity_poly.entity_id
_entity_poly.type
_entity_poly.pdbx_seq_one_letter_code
_entity_poly.pdbx_strand_id
1 'polypeptide(L)'
;MNFWVPTETIKNPNQKLINKPPVVLIHGFFADGILTWFLQVLALTRNYAVYVPDLLFFGNSITERNEQTTSFQAECLAKGLMKLGVERCSVVGFSYGGMVAFKLGNLYPHLVDSMIVSGTLIELTQSISNKSLENLGFSQWSDMLMPETVEGLKRLLSSGSRILVHQVSSFRL
;
A
#
# COMPACT_ATOMS: atom_id res chain seq x y z
N MET A 1 -2.06 -13.84 -1.38
CA MET A 1 -2.31 -12.54 -0.73
C MET A 1 -3.40 -12.74 0.30
N ASN A 2 -3.09 -12.40 1.56
CA ASN A 2 -4.02 -12.47 2.68
C ASN A 2 -4.77 -11.15 2.82
N PHE A 3 -5.99 -11.25 3.33
CA PHE A 3 -6.89 -10.12 3.53
C PHE A 3 -7.49 -10.18 4.92
N TRP A 4 -7.50 -9.04 5.58
CA TRP A 4 -8.48 -8.76 6.61
C TRP A 4 -9.77 -8.34 5.91
N VAL A 5 -10.88 -9.00 6.24
CA VAL A 5 -12.17 -8.83 5.57
C VAL A 5 -13.25 -8.44 6.57
N PRO A 6 -14.35 -7.81 6.11
CA PRO A 6 -15.52 -7.59 6.95
C PRO A 6 -16.02 -8.90 7.58
N THR A 7 -16.50 -8.84 8.82
CA THR A 7 -16.99 -10.04 9.51
C THR A 7 -18.19 -10.66 8.79
N GLU A 8 -18.99 -9.83 8.12
CA GLU A 8 -20.12 -10.22 7.29
C GLU A 8 -19.70 -11.12 6.12
N THR A 9 -18.51 -10.90 5.54
CA THR A 9 -17.93 -11.73 4.48
C THR A 9 -17.67 -13.17 4.96
N ILE A 10 -17.31 -13.36 6.22
CA ILE A 10 -17.01 -14.67 6.81
C ILE A 10 -18.30 -15.44 7.13
N LYS A 11 -19.32 -14.73 7.64
CA LYS A 11 -20.58 -15.35 8.09
C LYS A 11 -21.47 -15.81 6.94
N ASN A 12 -21.41 -15.15 5.78
CA ASN A 12 -22.24 -15.49 4.63
C ASN A 12 -21.41 -15.53 3.32
N PRO A 13 -20.60 -16.57 3.08
CA PRO A 13 -19.71 -16.64 1.91
C PRO A 13 -20.45 -16.64 0.56
N ASN A 14 -21.75 -16.95 0.54
CA ASN A 14 -22.58 -17.00 -0.67
C ASN A 14 -23.59 -15.85 -0.81
N GLN A 15 -23.63 -14.88 0.11
CA GLN A 15 -24.55 -13.73 -0.02
C GLN A 15 -23.81 -12.47 -0.47
N LYS A 16 -24.38 -11.83 -1.50
CA LYS A 16 -23.98 -10.54 -2.06
C LYS A 16 -24.18 -9.33 -1.12
N LEU A 17 -24.69 -9.54 0.09
CA LEU A 17 -25.28 -8.50 0.95
C LEU A 17 -24.31 -8.02 2.02
N ILE A 18 -23.16 -7.51 1.59
CA ILE A 18 -22.50 -6.50 2.42
C ILE A 18 -23.17 -5.17 2.08
N ASN A 19 -24.13 -4.75 2.90
CA ASN A 19 -24.88 -3.50 2.70
C ASN A 19 -24.06 -2.23 2.94
N LYS A 20 -22.72 -2.34 3.05
CA LYS A 20 -21.81 -1.23 3.28
C LYS A 20 -20.92 -1.04 2.05
N PRO A 21 -20.69 0.21 1.62
CA PRO A 21 -19.77 0.49 0.51
C PRO A 21 -18.36 -0.05 0.83
N PRO A 22 -17.72 -0.77 -0.10
CA PRO A 22 -16.41 -1.36 0.12
C PRO A 22 -15.27 -0.33 0.02
N VAL A 23 -14.37 -0.40 0.99
CA VAL A 23 -13.15 0.41 1.07
C VAL A 23 -11.96 -0.51 1.23
N VAL A 24 -10.94 -0.33 0.40
CA VAL A 24 -9.71 -1.11 0.43
C VAL A 24 -8.58 -0.22 0.94
N LEU A 25 -7.92 -0.63 2.02
CA LEU A 25 -6.82 0.12 2.65
C LEU A 25 -5.48 -0.57 2.34
N ILE A 26 -4.67 0.03 1.47
CA ILE A 26 -3.41 -0.54 0.98
C ILE A 26 -2.23 0.08 1.74
N HIS A 27 -1.47 -0.76 2.43
CA HIS A 27 -0.35 -0.31 3.27
C HIS A 27 0.88 0.14 2.47
N GLY A 28 1.78 0.86 3.15
CA GLY A 28 3.07 1.30 2.61
C GLY A 28 4.18 0.26 2.74
N PHE A 29 5.37 0.61 2.28
CA PHE A 29 6.57 -0.21 2.49
C PHE A 29 6.95 -0.18 3.98
N PHE A 30 7.41 -1.30 4.56
CA PHE A 30 7.80 -1.53 5.97
C PHE A 30 6.74 -1.97 6.99
N ALA A 31 5.47 -2.05 6.62
CA ALA A 31 4.42 -2.50 7.53
C ALA A 31 3.49 -3.48 6.83
N ASP A 32 2.66 -4.17 7.62
CA ASP A 32 1.50 -4.90 7.09
C ASP A 32 0.24 -4.02 7.09
N GLY A 33 -0.87 -4.60 6.65
CA GLY A 33 -2.15 -3.92 6.53
C GLY A 33 -2.62 -3.31 7.84
N ILE A 34 -2.71 -4.12 8.90
CA ILE A 34 -3.30 -3.70 10.17
C ILE A 34 -2.37 -2.73 10.90
N LEU A 35 -1.07 -2.96 10.89
CA LEU A 35 -0.11 -2.05 11.52
C LEU A 35 -0.20 -0.64 10.92
N THR A 36 -0.48 -0.55 9.62
CA THR A 36 -0.64 0.75 8.94
C THR A 36 -1.99 1.40 9.22
N TRP A 37 -3.07 0.61 9.24
CA TRP A 37 -4.44 1.14 9.14
C TRP A 37 -5.32 0.93 10.37
N PHE A 38 -4.77 0.44 11.49
CA PHE A 38 -5.54 0.08 12.69
C PHE A 38 -6.58 1.14 13.10
N LEU A 39 -6.17 2.41 13.21
CA LEU A 39 -7.07 3.49 13.61
C LEU A 39 -8.17 3.78 12.57
N GLN A 40 -7.84 3.68 11.29
CA GLN A 40 -8.78 3.88 10.19
C GLN A 40 -9.77 2.72 10.09
N VAL A 41 -9.32 1.48 10.33
CA VAL A 41 -10.21 0.32 10.42
C VAL A 41 -11.24 0.52 11.53
N LEU A 42 -10.80 0.94 12.73
CA LEU A 42 -11.71 1.23 13.84
C LEU A 42 -12.74 2.32 13.49
N ALA A 43 -12.31 3.37 12.78
CA ALA A 43 -13.18 4.48 12.40
C ALA A 43 -14.17 4.13 11.28
N LEU A 44 -13.75 3.33 10.28
CA LEU A 44 -14.50 3.14 9.04
C LEU A 44 -15.46 1.94 9.06
N THR A 45 -15.15 0.87 9.81
CA THR A 45 -15.93 -0.40 9.80
C THR A 45 -17.39 -0.25 10.21
N ARG A 46 -17.75 0.81 10.94
CA ARG A 46 -19.15 1.14 11.27
C ARG A 46 -20.00 1.38 10.02
N ASN A 47 -19.45 2.07 9.03
CA ASN A 47 -20.18 2.56 7.86
C ASN A 47 -19.73 1.90 6.54
N TYR A 48 -18.52 1.35 6.51
CA TYR A 48 -17.89 0.79 5.31
C TYR A 48 -17.55 -0.69 5.50
N ALA A 49 -17.54 -1.41 4.38
CA ALA A 49 -16.98 -2.74 4.30
C ALA A 49 -15.48 -2.64 4.06
N VAL A 50 -14.70 -2.68 5.15
CA VAL A 50 -13.26 -2.43 5.10
C VAL A 50 -12.51 -3.73 4.79
N TYR A 51 -11.75 -3.69 3.70
CA TYR A 51 -10.81 -4.73 3.30
C TYR A 51 -9.39 -4.21 3.48
N VAL A 52 -8.54 -4.99 4.13
CA VAL A 52 -7.12 -4.61 4.34
C VAL A 52 -6.25 -5.76 3.83
N PRO A 53 -5.72 -5.68 2.60
CA PRO A 53 -4.74 -6.64 2.12
C PRO A 53 -3.40 -6.46 2.82
N ASP A 54 -2.72 -7.56 3.08
CA ASP A 54 -1.26 -7.56 3.21
C ASP A 54 -0.69 -7.78 1.80
N LEU A 55 0.07 -6.83 1.27
CA LEU A 55 0.74 -6.94 -0.02
C LEU A 55 1.69 -8.15 -0.01
N LEU A 56 1.96 -8.72 -1.19
CA LEU A 56 2.89 -9.86 -1.28
C LEU A 56 4.26 -9.44 -0.75
N PHE A 57 4.92 -10.38 -0.05
CA PHE A 57 6.19 -10.18 0.66
C PHE A 57 6.08 -9.40 1.97
N PHE A 58 4.87 -9.04 2.41
CA PHE A 58 4.62 -8.38 3.70
C PHE A 58 3.62 -9.18 4.55
N GLY A 59 3.68 -9.00 5.87
CA GLY A 59 2.84 -9.71 6.82
C GLY A 59 2.87 -11.21 6.59
N ASN A 60 1.70 -11.81 6.43
CA ASN A 60 1.57 -13.25 6.15
C ASN A 60 1.42 -13.59 4.65
N SER A 61 1.53 -12.60 3.75
CA SER A 61 1.32 -12.78 2.32
C SER A 61 2.57 -13.30 1.60
N ILE A 62 2.48 -14.51 1.06
CA ILE A 62 3.58 -15.18 0.34
C ILE A 62 3.25 -15.47 -1.13
N THR A 63 4.29 -15.69 -1.93
CA THR A 63 4.24 -16.10 -3.33
C THR A 63 5.55 -16.82 -3.70
N GLU A 64 5.49 -17.77 -4.64
CA GLU A 64 6.68 -18.43 -5.21
C GLU A 64 7.33 -17.61 -6.32
N ARG A 65 6.63 -16.58 -6.82
CA ARG A 65 7.14 -15.69 -7.88
C ARG A 65 8.03 -14.61 -7.27
N ASN A 66 9.16 -14.32 -7.91
CA ASN A 66 10.10 -13.28 -7.47
C ASN A 66 9.77 -11.88 -8.01
N GLU A 67 8.60 -11.69 -8.60
CA GLU A 67 8.19 -10.42 -9.19
C GLU A 67 7.73 -9.44 -8.10
N GLN A 68 8.42 -8.31 -7.93
CA GLN A 68 8.15 -7.31 -6.88
C GLN A 68 7.60 -5.99 -7.45
N THR A 69 7.01 -6.04 -8.65
CA THR A 69 6.50 -4.85 -9.34
C THR A 69 5.18 -4.38 -8.72
N THR A 70 4.92 -3.07 -8.75
CA THR A 70 3.63 -2.52 -8.31
C THR A 70 2.48 -3.00 -9.18
N SER A 71 2.73 -3.31 -10.47
CA SER A 71 1.76 -3.92 -11.37
C SER A 71 1.37 -5.32 -10.91
N PHE A 72 2.34 -6.17 -10.57
CA PHE A 72 2.08 -7.51 -10.05
C PHE A 72 1.30 -7.48 -8.73
N GLN A 73 1.66 -6.56 -7.82
CA GLN A 73 0.89 -6.33 -6.59
C GLN A 73 -0.56 -5.95 -6.90
N ALA A 74 -0.78 -5.02 -7.83
CA ALA A 74 -2.12 -4.57 -8.23
C ALA A 74 -2.95 -5.69 -8.87
N GLU A 75 -2.37 -6.51 -9.75
CA GLU A 75 -3.05 -7.68 -10.33
C GLU A 75 -3.45 -8.71 -9.27
N CYS A 76 -2.55 -9.01 -8.34
CA CYS A 76 -2.84 -9.95 -7.26
C CYS A 76 -3.93 -9.42 -6.33
N LEU A 77 -3.90 -8.12 -6.03
CA LEU A 77 -4.92 -7.43 -5.26
C LEU A 77 -6.29 -7.49 -5.97
N ALA A 78 -6.35 -7.14 -7.25
CA ALA A 78 -7.57 -7.19 -8.04
C ALA A 78 -8.21 -8.58 -8.04
N LYS A 79 -7.40 -9.62 -8.31
CA LYS A 79 -7.86 -11.03 -8.29
C LYS A 79 -8.37 -11.43 -6.91
N GLY A 80 -7.70 -11.01 -5.83
CA GLY A 80 -8.13 -11.25 -4.46
C GLY A 80 -9.49 -10.61 -4.16
N LEU A 81 -9.66 -9.33 -4.50
CA LEU A 81 -10.89 -8.58 -4.30
C LEU A 81 -12.07 -9.18 -5.08
N MET A 82 -11.87 -9.51 -6.36
CA MET A 82 -12.91 -10.16 -7.18
C MET A 82 -13.32 -11.52 -6.61
N LYS A 83 -12.35 -12.31 -6.11
CA LYS A 83 -12.64 -13.60 -5.46
C LYS A 83 -13.42 -13.44 -4.16
N LEU A 84 -13.26 -12.31 -3.48
CA LEU A 84 -14.05 -11.92 -2.30
C LEU A 84 -15.41 -11.30 -2.67
N GLY A 85 -15.77 -11.25 -3.95
CA GLY A 85 -17.05 -10.71 -4.43
C GLY A 85 -17.11 -9.19 -4.49
N VAL A 86 -15.97 -8.49 -4.40
CA VAL A 86 -15.91 -7.03 -4.55
C VAL A 86 -15.97 -6.69 -6.03
N GLU A 87 -17.07 -6.08 -6.46
CA GLU A 87 -17.29 -5.69 -7.86
C GLU A 87 -16.72 -4.28 -8.15
N ARG A 88 -16.90 -3.33 -7.23
CA ARG A 88 -16.33 -1.97 -7.27
C ARG A 88 -15.99 -1.52 -5.86
N CYS A 89 -14.98 -0.67 -5.68
CA CYS A 89 -14.56 -0.19 -4.38
C CYS A 89 -13.86 1.17 -4.41
N SER A 90 -13.84 1.83 -3.25
CA SER A 90 -12.96 2.98 -3.02
C SER A 90 -11.63 2.51 -2.45
N VAL A 91 -10.53 3.05 -2.97
CA VAL A 91 -9.17 2.62 -2.59
C VAL A 91 -8.45 3.74 -1.86
N VAL A 92 -7.82 3.40 -0.74
CA VAL A 92 -6.96 4.30 0.02
C VAL A 92 -5.56 3.70 0.07
N GLY A 93 -4.56 4.41 -0.46
CA GLY A 93 -3.17 3.95 -0.51
C GLY A 93 -2.22 4.90 0.19
N PHE A 94 -1.31 4.36 1.01
CA PHE A 94 -0.24 5.14 1.64
C PHE A 94 1.12 4.75 1.07
N SER A 95 1.93 5.74 0.69
CA SER A 95 3.30 5.54 0.17
C SER A 95 3.34 4.49 -0.95
N TYR A 96 4.07 3.39 -0.79
CA TYR A 96 4.08 2.28 -1.75
C TYR A 96 2.67 1.76 -2.11
N GLY A 97 1.76 1.70 -1.14
CA GLY A 97 0.37 1.32 -1.38
C GLY A 97 -0.38 2.30 -2.29
N GLY A 98 0.03 3.57 -2.32
CA GLY A 98 -0.46 4.55 -3.28
C GLY A 98 -0.02 4.25 -4.72
N MET A 99 1.24 3.85 -4.92
CA MET A 99 1.74 3.42 -6.23
C MET A 99 1.00 2.16 -6.72
N VAL A 100 0.73 1.20 -5.82
CA VAL A 100 -0.09 0.02 -6.12
C VAL A 100 -1.53 0.44 -6.46
N ALA A 101 -2.12 1.38 -5.71
CA ALA A 101 -3.46 1.89 -5.99
C ALA A 101 -3.54 2.51 -7.40
N PHE A 102 -2.57 3.33 -7.80
CA PHE A 102 -2.54 3.90 -9.16
C PHE A 102 -2.48 2.83 -10.24
N LYS A 103 -1.63 1.81 -10.09
CA LYS A 103 -1.59 0.68 -11.03
C LYS A 103 -2.89 -0.10 -11.04
N LEU A 104 -3.54 -0.29 -9.89
CA LEU A 104 -4.85 -0.93 -9.80
C LEU A 104 -5.92 -0.14 -10.57
N GLY A 105 -6.02 1.18 -10.37
CA GLY A 105 -6.97 2.02 -11.10
C GLY A 105 -6.73 2.07 -12.60
N ASN A 106 -5.46 2.03 -13.03
CA ASN A 106 -5.11 2.01 -14.45
C ASN A 106 -5.41 0.66 -15.12
N LEU A 107 -5.10 -0.46 -14.46
CA LEU A 107 -5.28 -1.81 -15.01
C LEU A 107 -6.72 -2.32 -14.86
N TYR A 108 -7.42 -1.92 -13.81
CA TYR A 108 -8.76 -2.38 -13.44
C TYR A 108 -9.72 -1.19 -13.16
N PRO A 109 -9.94 -0.28 -14.12
CA PRO A 109 -10.76 0.92 -13.91
C PRO A 109 -12.23 0.60 -13.56
N HIS A 110 -12.72 -0.57 -13.92
CA HIS A 110 -14.07 -1.03 -13.55
C HIS A 110 -14.20 -1.33 -12.05
N LEU A 111 -13.10 -1.73 -11.39
CA LEU A 111 -13.06 -2.13 -9.98
C LEU A 111 -12.88 -0.94 -9.03
N VAL A 112 -12.38 0.21 -9.51
CA VAL A 112 -12.04 1.36 -8.66
C VAL A 112 -13.02 2.52 -8.92
N ASP A 113 -13.83 2.86 -7.91
CA ASP A 113 -14.77 3.98 -7.95
C ASP A 113 -14.10 5.32 -7.62
N SER A 114 -13.25 5.30 -6.60
CA SER A 114 -12.54 6.48 -6.13
C SER A 114 -11.21 6.08 -5.53
N MET A 115 -10.28 7.03 -5.50
CA MET A 115 -8.92 6.79 -5.02
C MET A 115 -8.45 7.96 -4.16
N ILE A 116 -7.95 7.62 -2.98
CA ILE A 116 -7.30 8.55 -2.06
C ILE A 116 -5.88 8.04 -1.84
N VAL A 117 -4.89 8.90 -2.06
CA VAL A 117 -3.49 8.54 -1.83
C VAL A 117 -2.77 9.58 -1.00
N SER A 118 -1.84 9.13 -0.15
CA SER A 118 -1.03 10.00 0.70
C SER A 118 0.42 9.54 0.74
N GLY A 119 1.36 10.50 0.79
CA GLY A 119 2.79 10.22 0.91
C GLY A 119 3.38 9.41 -0.25
N THR A 120 2.82 9.51 -1.46
CA THR A 120 3.20 8.73 -2.64
C THR A 120 3.50 9.61 -3.86
N LEU A 121 4.08 8.98 -4.88
CA LEU A 121 4.13 9.48 -6.25
C LEU A 121 3.11 8.72 -7.12
N ILE A 122 2.68 9.34 -8.23
CA ILE A 122 1.78 8.70 -9.21
C ILE A 122 2.51 7.57 -9.95
N GLU A 123 3.75 7.85 -10.35
CA GLU A 123 4.63 6.88 -10.99
C GLU A 123 6.08 7.16 -10.61
N LEU A 124 6.81 6.11 -10.26
CA LEU A 124 8.24 6.19 -9.99
C LEU A 124 8.99 5.87 -11.29
N THR A 125 9.20 6.88 -12.13
CA THR A 125 10.02 6.72 -13.34
C THR A 125 11.49 6.47 -12.98
N GLN A 126 12.26 5.88 -13.89
CA GLN A 126 13.70 5.66 -13.68
C GLN A 126 14.44 6.95 -13.34
N SER A 127 14.08 8.07 -13.96
CA SER A 127 14.68 9.38 -13.68
C SER A 127 14.40 9.84 -12.25
N ILE A 128 13.14 9.74 -11.79
CA ILE A 128 12.77 10.11 -10.42
C ILE A 128 13.43 9.17 -9.41
N SER A 129 13.44 7.87 -9.71
CA SER A 129 14.10 6.83 -8.92
C SER A 129 15.58 7.14 -8.73
N ASN A 130 16.32 7.31 -9.83
CA ASN A 130 17.77 7.53 -9.80
C ASN A 130 18.11 8.83 -9.06
N LYS A 131 17.38 9.91 -9.32
CA LYS A 131 17.58 11.19 -8.64
C LYS A 131 17.28 11.09 -7.14
N SER A 132 16.25 10.33 -6.76
CA SER A 132 15.92 10.12 -5.34
C SER A 132 16.99 9.31 -4.63
N LEU A 133 17.46 8.24 -5.26
CA LEU A 133 18.55 7.39 -4.75
C LEU A 133 19.86 8.19 -4.61
N GLU A 134 20.22 8.98 -5.62
CA GLU A 134 21.38 9.87 -5.60
C GLU A 134 21.30 10.88 -4.44
N ASN A 135 20.16 11.57 -4.28
CA ASN A 135 19.93 12.52 -3.19
C ASN A 135 20.04 11.87 -1.80
N LEU A 136 19.69 10.59 -1.70
CA LEU A 136 19.74 9.82 -0.46
C LEU A 136 21.08 9.11 -0.25
N GLY A 137 21.98 9.15 -1.23
CA GLY A 137 23.30 8.52 -1.17
C GLY A 137 23.30 7.00 -1.35
N PHE A 138 22.31 6.47 -2.07
CA PHE A 138 22.19 5.03 -2.35
C PHE A 138 22.27 4.74 -3.85
N SER A 139 22.76 3.56 -4.21
CA SER A 139 22.80 3.06 -5.59
C SER A 139 21.52 2.33 -6.00
N GLN A 140 20.88 1.66 -5.04
CA GLN A 140 19.69 0.84 -5.27
C GLN A 140 18.69 1.01 -4.13
N TRP A 141 17.41 0.84 -4.45
CA TRP A 141 16.34 0.87 -3.44
C TRP A 141 16.46 -0.28 -2.45
N SER A 142 17.04 -1.42 -2.83
CA SER A 142 17.34 -2.53 -1.89
C SER A 142 18.33 -2.10 -0.80
N ASP A 143 19.39 -1.39 -1.17
CA ASP A 143 20.42 -0.93 -0.23
C ASP A 143 19.84 0.05 0.79
N MET A 144 18.89 0.88 0.33
CA MET A 144 18.19 1.83 1.17
C MET A 144 17.13 1.16 2.04
N LEU A 145 16.23 0.40 1.41
CA LEU A 145 15.00 -0.07 2.03
C LEU A 145 15.20 -1.37 2.80
N MET A 146 16.16 -2.22 2.41
CA MET A 146 16.45 -3.48 3.06
C MET A 146 17.94 -3.61 3.39
N PRO A 147 18.43 -2.79 4.33
CA PRO A 147 19.84 -2.80 4.67
C PRO A 147 20.23 -4.12 5.35
N GLU A 148 21.19 -4.83 4.76
CA GLU A 148 21.76 -6.05 5.34
C GLU A 148 22.86 -5.77 6.39
N THR A 149 23.20 -4.49 6.60
CA THR A 149 24.26 -4.06 7.52
C THR A 149 23.75 -2.99 8.49
N VAL A 150 24.36 -2.95 9.69
CA VAL A 150 24.07 -1.91 10.71
C VAL A 150 24.36 -0.50 10.17
N GLU A 151 25.40 -0.37 9.34
CA GLU A 151 25.73 0.89 8.69
C GLU A 151 24.64 1.31 7.69
N GLY A 152 24.13 0.38 6.89
CA GLY A 152 22.97 0.62 6.02
C GLY A 152 21.73 1.04 6.79
N LEU A 153 21.45 0.37 7.93
CA LEU A 153 20.33 0.71 8.80
C LEU A 153 20.48 2.11 9.41
N LYS A 154 21.68 2.48 9.89
CA LYS A 154 21.97 3.83 10.38
C LYS A 154 21.74 4.88 9.29
N ARG A 155 22.18 4.61 8.06
CA ARG A 155 21.97 5.49 6.90
C ARG A 155 20.48 5.67 6.62
N LEU A 156 19.72 4.58 6.54
CA LEU A 156 18.26 4.61 6.37
C LEU A 156 17.58 5.52 7.42
N LEU A 157 17.88 5.31 8.70
CA LEU A 157 17.31 6.12 9.79
C LEU A 157 17.72 7.59 9.70
N SER A 158 18.96 7.88 9.32
CA SER A 158 19.48 9.24 9.16
C SER A 158 18.88 9.98 7.96
N SER A 159 18.51 9.26 6.90
CA SER A 159 17.82 9.84 5.75
C SER A 159 16.41 10.32 6.11
N GLY A 160 15.71 9.57 6.96
CA GLY A 160 14.39 9.96 7.48
C GLY A 160 14.43 11.24 8.33
N SER A 161 15.46 11.40 9.17
CA SER A 161 15.62 12.61 9.99
C SER A 161 16.00 13.83 9.17
N ARG A 162 16.80 13.70 8.11
CA ARG A 162 17.10 14.80 7.17
C ARG A 162 15.87 15.29 6.42
N ILE A 163 14.99 14.38 5.98
CA ILE A 163 13.74 14.73 5.29
C ILE A 163 12.80 15.49 6.24
N LEU A 164 12.65 15.02 7.50
CA LEU A 164 11.84 15.69 8.50
C LEU A 164 12.34 17.10 8.83
N VAL A 165 13.66 17.28 8.98
CA VAL A 165 14.25 18.61 9.24
C VAL A 165 14.03 19.55 8.06
N HIS A 166 14.18 19.08 6.82
CA HIS A 166 13.91 19.89 5.63
C HIS A 166 12.42 20.24 5.48
N GLN A 167 11.50 19.29 5.70
CA GLN A 167 10.06 19.58 5.62
C GLN A 167 9.61 20.57 6.70
N VAL A 168 10.08 20.42 7.94
CA VAL A 168 9.77 21.36 9.03
C VAL A 168 10.33 22.77 8.73
N SER A 169 11.49 22.88 8.07
CA SER A 169 12.05 24.18 7.67
C SER A 169 11.27 24.89 6.56
N SER A 170 10.54 24.16 5.71
CA SER A 170 9.66 24.72 4.67
C SER A 170 8.27 25.12 5.19
N PHE A 171 7.94 24.85 6.45
CA PHE A 171 6.68 25.23 7.11
C PHE A 171 6.82 26.45 8.05
N ARG A 172 7.78 27.35 7.78
CA ARG A 172 7.74 28.68 8.40
C ARG A 172 6.71 29.55 7.65
N LEU A 173 5.60 29.84 8.33
CA LEU A 173 4.70 30.96 8.00
C LEU A 173 5.46 32.29 8.04
#